data_AF-A0A966D682-F1
#
_entry.id   AF-A0A966D682-F1
#
_cell.length_a   1.000
_cell.length_b   1.000
_cell.length_c   1.000
_cell.angle_alpha   90.00
_cell.angle_beta   90.00
_cell.angle_gamma   90.00
#
_symmetry.space_group_name_H-M   'P 1'
#
loop_
_entity.id
_entity.type
_entity.pdbx_description
1 polymer ?
#
loop_
_entity_poly.entity_id
_entity_poly.type
_entity_poly.pdbx_seq_one_letter_code
_entity_poly.pdbx_strand_id
1 'polypeptide(L)'
;MRDYRKEHTIKKMAKVLKVSRSGYYKWFNSKENKYTKFDKTLEPEIMTIFNDSKKTYGSPRVLHKLKELGINTSRRKVSKIMSSLSLIPKWNGPIKMT
;
A
#
# COMPACT_ATOMS: atom_id res chain seq x y z
N MET A 1 -3.67 -8.96 -25.82
CA MET A 1 -5.00 -8.87 -25.18
C MET A 1 -5.29 -7.44 -24.70
N ARG A 2 -5.22 -6.43 -25.59
CA ARG A 2 -5.47 -5.03 -25.22
C ARG A 2 -6.67 -4.39 -25.93
N ASP A 3 -7.30 -5.05 -26.90
CA ASP A 3 -8.13 -4.33 -27.89
C ASP A 3 -9.65 -4.59 -27.86
N TYR A 4 -10.18 -5.45 -27.00
CA TYR A 4 -11.63 -5.75 -27.00
C TYR A 4 -12.50 -4.81 -26.15
N ARG A 5 -11.93 -3.74 -25.56
CA ARG A 5 -12.66 -2.81 -24.66
C ARG A 5 -13.73 -1.99 -25.39
N LYS A 6 -13.56 -1.75 -26.70
CA LYS A 6 -14.49 -0.97 -27.52
C LYS A 6 -15.58 -1.84 -28.18
N GLU A 7 -15.31 -3.13 -28.38
CA GLU A 7 -16.19 -4.02 -29.15
C GLU A 7 -17.14 -4.86 -28.28
N HIS A 8 -16.81 -5.09 -27.01
CA HIS A 8 -17.60 -5.99 -26.17
C HIS A 8 -17.93 -5.39 -24.80
N THR A 9 -19.23 -5.35 -24.49
CA THR A 9 -19.70 -4.89 -23.18
C THR A 9 -19.26 -5.85 -22.07
N ILE A 10 -18.99 -5.29 -20.89
CA ILE A 10 -18.56 -6.04 -19.70
C ILE A 10 -19.57 -7.13 -19.32
N LYS A 11 -20.86 -6.91 -19.61
CA LYS A 11 -21.92 -7.91 -19.46
C LYS A 11 -21.68 -9.15 -20.34
N LYS A 12 -21.22 -8.96 -21.59
CA LYS A 12 -20.91 -10.05 -22.52
C LYS A 12 -19.70 -10.85 -22.03
N MET A 13 -18.66 -10.16 -21.59
CA MET A 13 -17.44 -10.79 -21.05
C MET A 13 -17.72 -11.58 -19.76
N ALA A 14 -18.47 -11.00 -18.82
CA ALA A 14 -18.86 -11.68 -17.59
C ALA A 14 -19.73 -12.93 -17.87
N LYS A 15 -20.62 -12.86 -18.86
CA LYS A 15 -21.45 -13.99 -19.29
C LYS A 15 -20.63 -15.11 -19.94
N VAL A 16 -19.70 -14.78 -20.84
CA VAL A 16 -18.79 -15.75 -21.47
C VAL A 16 -17.94 -16.46 -20.42
N LEU A 17 -17.44 -15.70 -19.44
CA LEU A 17 -16.62 -16.23 -18.35
C LEU A 17 -17.45 -16.83 -17.20
N LYS A 18 -18.79 -16.85 -17.30
CA LYS A 18 -19.73 -17.32 -16.26
C LYS A 18 -19.46 -16.76 -14.85
N VAL A 19 -19.00 -15.51 -14.77
CA VAL A 19 -18.76 -14.80 -13.51
C VAL A 19 -19.71 -13.62 -13.33
N SER A 20 -19.89 -13.16 -12.10
CA SER A 20 -20.59 -11.89 -11.87
C SER A 20 -19.78 -10.71 -12.44
N ARG A 21 -20.45 -9.60 -12.74
CA ARG A 21 -19.78 -8.35 -13.19
C ARG A 21 -18.71 -7.90 -12.19
N SER A 22 -19.02 -7.98 -10.89
CA SER A 22 -18.07 -7.65 -9.81
C SER A 22 -16.92 -8.66 -9.73
N GLY A 23 -17.18 -9.95 -9.98
CA GLY A 23 -16.15 -10.99 -10.09
C GLY A 23 -15.20 -10.74 -11.27
N TYR A 24 -15.74 -10.33 -12.43
CA TYR A 24 -14.94 -9.93 -13.59
C TYR A 24 -14.02 -8.75 -13.25
N TYR A 25 -14.54 -7.69 -12.63
CA TYR A 25 -13.71 -6.57 -12.20
C TYR A 25 -12.68 -6.96 -11.14
N LYS A 26 -13.02 -7.82 -10.18
CA LYS A 26 -12.05 -8.32 -9.18
C LYS A 26 -10.91 -9.08 -9.84
N TRP A 27 -11.21 -10.01 -10.73
CA TRP A 27 -10.21 -10.79 -11.46
C TRP A 27 -9.34 -9.91 -12.36
N PHE A 28 -9.98 -8.99 -13.10
CA PHE A 28 -9.30 -8.05 -13.99
C PHE A 28 -8.39 -7.08 -13.23
N ASN A 29 -8.91 -6.45 -12.17
CA ASN A 29 -8.16 -5.50 -11.35
C ASN A 29 -7.07 -6.17 -10.51
N SER A 30 -7.22 -7.47 -10.17
CA SER A 30 -6.15 -8.25 -9.54
C SER A 30 -4.93 -8.39 -10.45
N LYS A 31 -5.16 -8.52 -11.77
CA LYS A 31 -4.09 -8.67 -12.77
C LYS A 31 -3.46 -7.34 -13.21
N GLU A 32 -4.23 -6.24 -13.18
CA GLU A 32 -3.81 -4.88 -13.58
C GLU A 32 -3.58 -3.92 -12.40
N ASN A 33 -3.42 -4.40 -11.16
CA ASN A 33 -3.33 -3.48 -10.01
C ASN A 33 -2.00 -2.71 -10.02
N LYS A 34 -1.95 -1.54 -10.66
CA LYS A 34 -0.81 -0.60 -10.61
C LYS A 34 -0.43 -0.23 -9.17
N TYR A 35 -1.36 -0.37 -8.23
CA TYR A 35 -1.15 -0.18 -6.80
C TYR A 35 -0.17 -1.19 -6.19
N THR A 36 -0.12 -2.45 -6.66
CA THR A 36 0.83 -3.45 -6.11
C THR A 36 2.27 -3.17 -6.51
N LYS A 37 2.51 -2.45 -7.62
CA LYS A 37 3.87 -2.01 -8.00
C LYS A 37 4.38 -0.84 -7.16
N PHE A 38 3.51 0.12 -6.82
CA PHE A 38 3.85 1.22 -5.90
C PHE A 38 3.96 0.77 -4.44
N ASP A 39 3.23 -0.29 -4.06
CA ASP A 39 3.33 -0.87 -2.71
C ASP A 39 4.69 -1.54 -2.48
N LYS A 40 5.23 -2.23 -3.49
CA LYS A 40 6.53 -2.92 -3.39
C LYS A 40 7.72 -2.00 -3.17
N THR A 41 7.66 -0.75 -3.61
CA THR A 41 8.74 0.23 -3.39
C THR A 41 8.61 0.95 -2.05
N LEU A 42 7.42 0.95 -1.43
CA LEU A 42 7.19 1.74 -0.21
C LEU A 42 7.57 0.99 1.07
N GLU A 43 7.40 -0.33 1.08
CA GLU A 43 7.82 -1.21 2.19
C GLU A 43 9.32 -1.08 2.54
N PRO A 44 10.27 -1.22 1.58
CA PRO A 44 11.69 -1.10 1.89
C PRO A 44 12.05 0.30 2.39
N GLU A 45 11.50 1.36 1.79
CA GLU A 45 11.74 2.75 2.22
C GLU A 45 11.26 2.99 3.65
N ILE A 46 10.06 2.51 4.00
CA ILE A 46 9.54 2.60 5.38
C ILE A 46 10.46 1.86 6.35
N MET A 47 10.95 0.68 5.97
CA MET A 47 11.84 -0.12 6.81
C MET A 47 13.20 0.57 7.02
N THR A 48 13.79 1.12 5.95
CA THR A 48 15.04 1.88 6.01
C THR A 48 14.90 3.08 6.95
N ILE A 49 13.91 3.95 6.72
CA ILE A 49 13.65 5.12 7.57
C ILE A 49 13.42 4.72 9.03
N PHE A 50 12.67 3.64 9.26
CA PHE A 50 12.41 3.14 10.61
C PHE A 50 13.69 2.69 11.32
N ASN A 51 14.56 1.94 10.64
CA ASN A 51 15.82 1.47 11.20
C ASN A 51 16.82 2.62 11.40
N ASP A 52 16.92 3.56 10.45
CA ASP A 52 17.77 4.76 10.56
C ASP A 52 17.37 5.62 11.76
N SER A 53 16.08 5.65 12.08
CA SER A 53 15.57 6.33 13.28
C SER A 53 15.85 5.58 14.59
N LYS A 54 16.65 4.51 14.57
CA LYS A 54 16.86 3.57 15.69
C LYS A 54 15.53 3.02 16.22
N LYS A 55 14.58 2.78 15.32
CA LYS A 55 13.22 2.27 15.61
C LYS A 55 12.38 3.21 16.47
N THR A 56 12.66 4.51 16.52
CA THR A 56 11.89 5.47 17.34
C THR A 56 10.75 6.15 16.57
N TYR A 57 10.76 6.08 15.24
CA TYR A 57 9.77 6.78 14.43
C TYR A 57 8.49 5.97 14.27
N GLY A 58 7.37 6.59 14.62
CA GLY A 58 6.03 6.12 14.24
C GLY A 58 5.60 6.63 12.87
N SER A 59 4.40 6.20 12.44
CA SER A 59 3.83 6.55 11.13
C SER A 59 3.82 8.05 10.78
N PRO A 60 3.65 9.01 11.72
CA PRO A 60 3.73 10.44 11.38
C PRO A 60 5.15 10.88 10.95
N ARG A 61 6.20 10.41 11.65
CA ARG A 61 7.58 10.80 11.38
C ARG A 61 8.14 10.08 10.16
N VAL A 62 7.76 8.82 9.95
CA VAL A 62 8.09 8.08 8.73
C VAL A 62 7.45 8.75 7.51
N LEU A 63 6.18 9.17 7.59
CA LEU A 63 5.51 9.91 6.52
C LEU A 63 6.25 11.22 6.17
N HIS A 64 6.76 11.93 7.17
CA HIS A 64 7.51 13.16 6.95
C HIS A 64 8.78 12.90 6.13
N LYS A 65 9.57 11.88 6.51
CA LYS A 65 10.77 11.49 5.75
C LYS A 65 10.46 10.99 4.34
N LEU A 66 9.38 10.23 4.16
CA LEU A 66 8.94 9.84 2.81
C LEU A 66 8.64 11.06 1.93
N LYS A 67 8.01 12.10 2.48
CA LYS A 67 7.74 13.34 1.73
C LYS A 67 9.02 14.10 1.38
N GLU A 68 10.01 14.13 2.27
CA GLU A 68 11.32 14.72 1.97
C GLU A 68 12.03 13.98 0.83
N LEU A 69 11.86 12.67 0.73
CA LEU A 69 12.34 11.84 -0.39
C LEU A 69 11.49 12.00 -1.68
N GLY A 70 10.51 12.90 -1.70
CA GLY A 70 9.60 13.11 -2.83
C GLY A 70 8.50 12.04 -2.97
N ILE A 71 8.37 11.13 -2.01
CA ILE A 71 7.39 10.04 -2.03
C ILE A 71 6.09 10.52 -1.39
N ASN A 72 5.11 10.84 -2.22
CA ASN A 72 3.81 11.29 -1.74
C ASN A 72 2.89 10.10 -1.40
N THR A 73 2.54 9.93 -0.13
CA THR A 73 1.66 8.86 0.35
C THR A 73 0.78 9.34 1.51
N SER A 74 -0.19 8.53 1.93
CA SER A 74 -1.07 8.85 3.05
C SER A 74 -0.58 8.24 4.36
N ARG A 75 -0.85 8.92 5.48
CA ARG A 75 -0.54 8.40 6.83
C ARG A 75 -1.19 7.04 7.08
N ARG A 76 -2.43 6.85 6.62
CA ARG A 76 -3.15 5.59 6.72
C ARG A 76 -2.41 4.46 6.03
N LYS A 77 -1.85 4.72 4.84
CA LYS A 77 -1.08 3.73 4.09
C LYS A 77 0.23 3.38 4.79
N VAL A 78 0.99 4.39 5.25
CA VAL A 78 2.21 4.17 6.05
C VAL A 78 1.91 3.36 7.30
N SER A 79 0.86 3.71 8.05
CA SER A 79 0.46 2.98 9.25
C SER A 79 0.11 1.52 8.94
N LYS A 80 -0.63 1.27 7.86
CA LYS A 80 -1.00 -0.10 7.46
C LYS A 80 0.23 -0.94 7.10
N ILE A 81 1.19 -0.35 6.39
CA ILE A 81 2.45 -1.01 6.02
C ILE A 81 3.31 -1.27 7.26
N MET A 82 3.45 -0.29 8.16
CA MET A 82 4.16 -0.49 9.42
C MET A 82 3.54 -1.63 10.24
N SER A 83 2.21 -1.70 10.31
CA SER A 83 1.50 -2.79 10.98
C SER A 83 1.70 -4.14 10.29
N SER A 84 1.67 -4.21 8.95
CA SER A 84 1.90 -5.47 8.23
C SER A 84 3.33 -5.97 8.33
N LEU A 85 4.29 -5.07 8.53
CA LEU A 85 5.71 -5.38 8.76
C LEU A 85 6.06 -5.51 10.26
N SER A 86 5.07 -5.46 11.16
CA SER A 86 5.27 -5.54 12.61
C SER A 86 6.27 -4.52 13.17
N LEU A 87 6.32 -3.31 12.60
CA LEU A 87 7.21 -2.22 13.02
C LEU A 87 6.57 -1.44 14.17
N ILE A 88 7.11 -1.65 15.38
CA ILE A 88 6.64 -1.02 16.61
C ILE A 88 7.69 -0.02 17.10
N PRO A 89 7.36 1.29 17.18
CA PRO A 89 8.29 2.29 17.66
C PRO A 89 8.72 2.03 19.11
N LYS A 90 10.03 2.11 19.36
CA LYS A 90 10.60 2.09 20.70
C LYS A 90 10.35 3.43 21.37
N TRP A 91 9.76 3.39 22.56
CA TRP A 91 9.63 4.56 23.41
C TRP A 91 10.86 4.68 24.30
N ASN A 92 11.59 5.79 24.15
CA ASN A 92 12.80 6.09 24.92
C ASN A 92 12.59 7.30 25.86
N GLY A 93 11.34 7.61 26.20
CA GLY A 93 11.04 8.71 27.12
C GLY A 93 11.35 8.34 28.57
N PRO A 94 11.47 9.33 29.47
CA PRO A 94 11.59 9.05 30.89
C PRO A 94 10.30 8.38 31.39
N ILE A 95 10.41 7.22 32.04
CA ILE A 95 9.30 6.58 32.75
C ILE A 95 8.78 7.60 33.77
N LYS A 96 7.58 8.13 33.55
CA LYS A 96 6.89 8.88 34.59
C LYS A 96 6.46 7.87 35.66
N MET A 97 7.31 7.70 36.67
CA MET A 97 6.90 7.17 37.97
C MET A 97 6.02 8.25 38.60
N THR A 98 4.73 8.22 38.31
CA THR A 98 3.72 8.95 39.09
C THR A 98 3.44 8.21 40.38
#